data_AF-A0A935IXC5-F1
#
_entry.id   AF-A0A935IXC5-F1
#
_cell.length_a   1.000
_cell.length_b   1.000
_cell.length_c   1.000
_cell.angle_alpha   90.00
_cell.angle_beta   90.00
_cell.angle_gamma   90.00
#
_symmetry.space_group_name_H-M   'P 1'
#
loop_
_entity.id
_entity.type
_entity.pdbx_description
1 polymer ?
#
loop_
_entity_poly.entity_id
_entity_poly.type
_entity_poly.pdbx_seq_one_letter_code
_entity_poly.pdbx_strand_id
1 'polypeptide(L)'
;MKKIILVLAFLLAACGPSAQQHPVVVVPQLIATAEPYIDPSYPTAQVEVAAPNQTASGIEVRMERVSMEGKNINADVCFTLPDTSDWGVQSASLTYGGVVVQEFGTTLLSFQDPVNGVAGLRCDTLTFVVPPDADLTNAAIIIDSIGTTVREGEYCSVYMPKIQQAMLDRGIAITLDCIDVNGLLTMQILSIPPEMTQEQAEQIVYSDEFYTVKGPWTFPFGLAQ
;
A
#
# COMPACT_ATOMS: atom_id res chain seq x y z
N MET A 1 20.38 -42.05 84.24
CA MET A 1 20.26 -43.38 83.58
C MET A 1 20.56 -43.15 82.09
N LYS A 2 21.83 -43.23 81.65
CA LYS A 2 22.54 -44.42 81.11
C LYS A 2 21.83 -45.04 79.89
N LYS A 3 22.58 -45.16 78.77
CA LYS A 3 22.29 -45.83 77.46
C LYS A 3 21.84 -44.83 76.38
N ILE A 4 22.44 -44.64 75.20
CA ILE A 4 23.32 -45.47 74.34
C ILE A 4 24.21 -44.56 73.47
N ILE A 5 25.45 -45.01 73.25
CA ILE A 5 26.51 -44.48 72.38
C ILE A 5 26.49 -45.24 71.05
N LEU A 6 27.04 -44.64 69.97
CA LEU A 6 27.23 -45.17 68.60
C LEU A 6 25.93 -45.16 67.78
N VAL A 7 25.80 -44.41 66.68
CA VAL A 7 26.60 -44.53 65.44
C VAL A 7 26.66 -43.14 64.79
N LEU A 8 27.75 -42.40 64.99
CA LEU A 8 28.00 -41.09 64.37
C LEU A 8 29.27 -41.18 63.51
N ALA A 9 29.21 -41.95 62.44
CA ALA A 9 30.26 -42.01 61.42
C ALA A 9 29.78 -42.82 60.21
N PHE A 10 28.81 -42.34 59.42
CA PHE A 10 28.56 -42.86 58.05
C PHE A 10 27.59 -41.99 57.21
N LEU A 11 27.69 -40.66 57.29
CA LEU A 11 26.97 -39.76 56.37
C LEU A 11 27.93 -38.73 55.77
N LEU A 12 28.94 -39.26 55.07
CA LEU A 12 29.71 -38.55 54.05
C LEU A 12 29.50 -39.30 52.73
N ALA A 13 28.48 -38.92 51.97
CA ALA A 13 28.40 -39.21 50.54
C ALA A 13 27.32 -38.35 49.86
N ALA A 14 27.77 -37.60 48.84
CA ALA A 14 27.01 -37.20 47.66
C ALA A 14 25.96 -36.08 47.77
N CYS A 15 26.41 -34.84 47.93
CA CYS A 15 25.81 -33.71 47.22
C CYS A 15 26.65 -33.44 45.97
N GLY A 16 26.33 -34.13 44.87
CA GLY A 16 26.81 -33.79 43.53
C GLY A 16 25.77 -32.91 42.83
N PRO A 17 26.16 -31.82 42.13
CA PRO A 17 25.21 -31.03 41.37
C PRO A 17 24.63 -31.89 40.23
N SER A 18 23.30 -32.00 40.20
CA SER A 18 22.57 -32.58 39.09
C SER A 18 22.82 -31.75 37.84
N ALA A 19 23.49 -32.34 36.85
CA ALA A 19 23.58 -31.79 35.52
C ALA A 19 22.16 -31.77 34.91
N GLN A 20 21.49 -30.63 34.94
CA GLN A 20 20.28 -30.39 34.17
C GLN A 20 20.65 -30.42 32.69
N GLN A 21 20.42 -31.57 32.03
CA GLN A 21 20.38 -31.67 30.59
C GLN A 21 19.24 -30.78 30.07
N HIS A 22 19.59 -29.56 29.68
CA HIS A 22 18.72 -28.76 28.83
C HIS A 22 18.71 -29.43 27.46
N PRO A 23 17.56 -29.68 26.84
CA PRO A 23 17.52 -30.10 25.46
C PRO A 23 18.14 -28.99 24.61
N VAL A 24 19.30 -29.27 24.03
CA VAL A 24 19.87 -28.44 22.98
C VAL A 24 18.90 -28.52 21.82
N VAL A 25 18.07 -27.49 21.67
CA VAL A 25 17.31 -27.25 20.45
C VAL A 25 18.36 -26.90 19.40
N VAL A 26 18.75 -27.88 18.60
CA VAL A 26 19.54 -27.66 17.39
C VAL A 26 18.59 -26.97 16.41
N VAL A 27 18.57 -25.65 16.43
CA VAL A 27 17.93 -24.86 15.37
C VAL A 27 18.71 -25.18 14.10
N PRO A 28 18.08 -25.71 13.03
CA PRO A 28 18.77 -25.85 11.76
C PRO A 28 19.33 -24.49 11.39
N GLN A 29 20.63 -24.40 11.14
CA GLN A 29 21.19 -23.22 10.51
C GLN A 29 20.43 -23.04 9.19
N LEU A 30 19.59 -22.00 9.13
CA LEU A 30 18.98 -21.57 7.89
C LEU A 30 20.14 -21.32 6.93
N ILE A 31 20.32 -22.24 5.98
CA ILE A 31 21.25 -22.05 4.87
C ILE A 31 20.81 -20.72 4.27
N ALA A 32 21.71 -19.75 4.25
CA ALA A 32 21.48 -18.47 3.58
C ALA A 32 20.91 -18.81 2.21
N THR A 33 19.65 -18.46 1.97
CA THR A 33 19.07 -18.56 0.64
C THR A 33 19.99 -17.76 -0.26
N ALA A 34 20.61 -18.42 -1.24
CA ALA A 34 21.51 -17.78 -2.17
C ALA A 34 20.87 -16.48 -2.64
N GLU A 35 21.57 -15.36 -2.44
CA GLU A 35 21.15 -14.10 -3.04
C GLU A 35 20.92 -14.37 -4.53
N PRO A 36 19.78 -13.93 -5.10
CA PRO A 36 19.50 -14.14 -6.50
C PRO A 36 20.69 -13.62 -7.32
N TYR A 37 21.26 -14.49 -8.15
CA TYR A 37 22.40 -14.13 -9.00
C TYR A 37 21.97 -13.05 -10.00
N ILE A 38 22.47 -11.84 -9.82
CA ILE A 38 22.36 -10.75 -10.80
C ILE A 38 23.62 -10.79 -11.65
N ASP A 39 23.47 -11.12 -12.94
CA ASP A 39 24.56 -11.07 -13.90
C ASP A 39 25.10 -9.62 -13.96
N PRO A 40 26.41 -9.37 -13.78
CA PRO A 40 26.99 -8.03 -13.79
C PRO A 40 26.84 -7.29 -15.14
N SER A 41 26.37 -7.96 -16.19
CA SER A 41 25.95 -7.33 -17.45
C SER A 41 24.62 -6.58 -17.37
N TYR A 42 23.83 -6.76 -16.30
CA TYR A 42 22.60 -6.01 -16.10
C TYR A 42 22.91 -4.60 -15.55
N PRO A 43 22.50 -3.53 -16.25
CA PRO A 43 22.79 -2.18 -15.83
C PRO A 43 22.02 -1.84 -14.55
N THR A 44 22.72 -1.25 -13.59
CA THR A 44 22.15 -0.63 -12.40
C THR A 44 22.37 0.87 -12.49
N ALA A 45 21.29 1.63 -12.50
CA ALA A 45 21.33 3.09 -12.54
C ALA A 45 20.28 3.65 -11.59
N GLN A 46 20.52 4.81 -11.00
CA GLN A 46 19.53 5.50 -10.17
C GLN A 46 19.65 7.00 -10.33
N VAL A 47 18.50 7.68 -10.30
CA VAL A 47 18.39 9.12 -10.39
C VAL A 47 17.33 9.57 -9.40
N GLU A 48 17.66 10.59 -8.60
CA GLU A 48 16.66 11.37 -7.87
C GLU A 48 15.89 12.20 -8.87
N VAL A 49 14.57 12.12 -8.83
CA VAL A 49 13.73 12.84 -9.78
C VAL A 49 13.61 14.28 -9.32
N ALA A 50 14.29 15.19 -10.02
CA ALA A 50 14.22 16.63 -9.74
C ALA A 50 12.91 17.29 -10.21
N ALA A 51 11.88 16.51 -10.54
CA ALA A 51 10.59 17.03 -10.96
C ALA A 51 9.86 17.62 -9.74
N PRO A 52 9.21 18.79 -9.88
CA PRO A 52 8.41 19.36 -8.80
C PRO A 52 7.25 18.42 -8.45
N ASN A 53 6.83 18.47 -7.19
CA ASN A 53 5.59 17.81 -6.75
C ASN A 53 4.44 18.25 -7.66
N GLN A 54 3.64 17.29 -8.09
CA GLN A 54 2.51 17.51 -8.99
C GLN A 54 1.23 17.48 -8.16
N THR A 55 0.33 18.44 -8.37
CA THR A 55 -0.97 18.46 -7.69
C THR A 55 -2.09 18.42 -8.72
N ALA A 56 -2.99 17.45 -8.57
CA ALA A 56 -4.21 17.34 -9.38
C ALA A 56 -5.35 16.88 -8.48
N SER A 57 -6.55 17.46 -8.66
CA SER A 57 -7.75 17.08 -7.91
C SER A 57 -7.56 17.13 -6.37
N GLY A 58 -6.73 18.05 -5.88
CA GLY A 58 -6.42 18.20 -4.45
C GLY A 58 -5.43 17.17 -3.89
N ILE A 59 -4.89 16.28 -4.72
CA ILE A 59 -3.91 15.27 -4.33
C ILE A 59 -2.54 15.68 -4.83
N GLU A 60 -1.60 15.78 -3.89
CA GLU A 60 -0.19 15.98 -4.15
C GLU A 60 0.47 14.62 -4.36
N VAL A 61 1.17 14.48 -5.48
CA VAL A 61 1.95 13.31 -5.84
C VAL A 61 3.37 13.75 -6.13
N ARG A 62 4.33 13.01 -5.58
CA ARG A 62 5.76 13.23 -5.79
C ARG A 62 6.44 11.92 -6.15
N MET A 63 7.48 12.04 -6.96
CA MET A 63 8.37 10.94 -7.28
C MET A 63 9.70 11.24 -6.63
N GLU A 64 10.13 10.38 -5.71
CA GLU A 64 11.34 10.63 -4.94
C GLU A 64 12.58 10.10 -5.67
N ARG A 65 12.44 8.91 -6.28
CA ARG A 65 13.56 8.20 -6.89
C ARG A 65 13.09 7.32 -8.03
N VAL A 66 13.92 7.23 -9.07
CA VAL A 66 13.79 6.22 -10.12
C VAL A 66 15.10 5.45 -10.22
N SER A 67 15.03 4.12 -10.18
CA SER A 67 16.17 3.24 -10.40
C SER A 67 15.87 2.17 -11.44
N MET A 68 16.92 1.71 -12.09
CA MET A 68 16.92 0.55 -12.96
C MET A 68 17.73 -0.56 -12.31
N GLU A 69 17.13 -1.73 -12.20
CA GLU A 69 17.75 -2.96 -11.71
C GLU A 69 17.51 -4.06 -12.74
N GLY A 70 18.48 -4.22 -13.64
CA GLY A 70 18.35 -5.12 -14.78
C GLY A 70 17.24 -4.68 -15.72
N LYS A 71 16.15 -5.45 -15.79
CA LYS A 71 14.99 -5.15 -16.66
C LYS A 71 13.90 -4.34 -15.94
N ASN A 72 14.07 -4.09 -14.65
CA ASN A 72 13.05 -3.46 -13.83
C ASN A 72 13.36 -1.97 -13.67
N ILE A 73 12.39 -1.13 -14.03
CA ILE A 73 12.37 0.28 -13.68
C ILE A 73 11.50 0.43 -12.45
N ASN A 74 12.14 0.80 -11.34
CA ASN A 74 11.52 1.03 -10.05
C ASN A 74 11.38 2.53 -9.83
N ALA A 75 10.17 2.98 -9.50
CA ALA A 75 9.90 4.38 -9.17
C ALA A 75 9.22 4.48 -7.82
N ASP A 76 9.86 5.18 -6.88
CA ASP A 76 9.31 5.45 -5.56
C ASP A 76 8.42 6.67 -5.65
N VAL A 77 7.12 6.46 -5.47
CA VAL A 77 6.08 7.47 -5.60
C VAL A 77 5.39 7.62 -4.27
N CYS A 78 5.24 8.86 -3.80
CA CYS A 78 4.47 9.19 -2.61
C CYS A 78 3.29 10.10 -2.99
N PHE A 79 2.14 9.87 -2.38
CA PHE A 79 0.95 10.71 -2.57
C PHE A 79 0.16 10.92 -1.29
N THR A 80 -0.49 12.08 -1.20
CA THR A 80 -1.37 12.41 -0.07
C THR A 80 -2.65 11.59 -0.13
N LEU A 81 -3.12 11.09 1.01
CA LEU A 81 -4.34 10.31 1.11
C LEU A 81 -5.58 11.22 1.11
N PRO A 82 -6.59 10.97 0.24
CA PRO A 82 -7.85 11.71 0.24
C PRO A 82 -8.65 11.55 1.56
N ASP A 83 -8.64 10.34 2.11
CA ASP A 83 -9.37 9.94 3.32
C ASP A 83 -8.68 8.71 3.95
N THR A 84 -9.32 8.05 4.91
CA THR A 84 -8.76 6.90 5.64
C THR A 84 -8.89 5.57 4.89
N SER A 85 -9.46 5.55 3.68
CA SER A 85 -9.56 4.32 2.90
C SER A 85 -8.21 3.85 2.39
N ASP A 86 -8.13 2.60 1.94
CA ASP A 86 -6.91 2.00 1.41
C ASP A 86 -6.71 2.42 -0.05
N TRP A 87 -6.16 3.62 -0.25
CA TRP A 87 -5.84 4.15 -1.57
C TRP A 87 -4.56 3.53 -2.11
N GLY A 88 -4.52 3.26 -3.42
CA GLY A 88 -3.35 2.80 -4.14
C GLY A 88 -3.32 3.35 -5.57
N VAL A 89 -2.17 3.22 -6.23
CA VAL A 89 -2.07 3.53 -7.67
C VAL A 89 -2.87 2.49 -8.47
N GLN A 90 -3.90 2.94 -9.18
CA GLN A 90 -4.78 2.08 -9.99
C GLN A 90 -4.35 2.04 -11.46
N SER A 91 -3.80 3.15 -11.96
CA SER A 91 -3.38 3.26 -13.34
C SER A 91 -2.12 4.11 -13.43
N ALA A 92 -1.09 3.54 -14.04
CA ALA A 92 0.16 4.20 -14.34
C ALA A 92 0.76 3.62 -15.64
N SER A 93 1.61 4.40 -16.27
CA SER A 93 2.35 3.99 -17.46
C SER A 93 3.76 4.54 -17.46
N LEU A 94 4.68 3.79 -18.07
CA LEU A 94 6.02 4.22 -18.40
C LEU A 94 6.09 4.47 -19.91
N THR A 95 6.50 5.67 -20.30
CA THR A 95 6.70 6.07 -21.70
C THR A 95 8.19 6.31 -21.98
N TYR A 96 8.71 5.76 -23.07
CA TYR A 96 10.09 5.96 -23.54
C TYR A 96 10.21 5.60 -25.02
N GLY A 97 10.98 6.33 -25.82
CA GLY A 97 11.24 5.97 -27.22
C GLY A 97 9.99 5.73 -28.10
N GLY A 98 8.84 6.33 -27.75
CA GLY A 98 7.54 6.09 -28.42
C GLY A 98 6.80 4.82 -27.97
N VAL A 99 7.35 4.05 -27.03
CA VAL A 99 6.73 2.89 -26.38
C VAL A 99 5.97 3.34 -25.14
N VAL A 100 4.85 2.68 -24.87
CA VAL A 100 4.04 2.84 -23.65
C VAL A 100 3.90 1.48 -22.98
N VAL A 101 4.35 1.37 -21.73
CA VAL A 101 4.22 0.19 -20.88
C VAL A 101 3.21 0.49 -19.79
N GLN A 102 2.07 -0.21 -19.79
CA GLN A 102 0.98 -0.01 -18.82
C GLN A 102 0.91 -1.14 -17.78
N GLU A 103 1.66 -2.23 -17.98
CA GLU A 103 1.78 -3.29 -16.99
C GLU A 103 2.84 -2.92 -15.96
N PHE A 104 2.44 -2.81 -14.71
CA PHE A 104 3.32 -2.49 -13.60
C PHE A 104 2.95 -3.28 -12.34
N GLY A 105 3.96 -3.52 -11.49
CA GLY A 105 3.77 -4.00 -10.13
C GLY A 105 3.78 -2.84 -9.14
N THR A 106 3.17 -3.04 -7.97
CA THR A 106 3.19 -2.09 -6.85
C THR A 106 3.70 -2.78 -5.59
N THR A 107 4.65 -2.16 -4.90
CA THR A 107 5.10 -2.61 -3.58
C THR A 107 4.96 -1.46 -2.59
N LEU A 108 4.24 -1.69 -1.48
CA LEU A 108 4.10 -0.67 -0.43
C LEU A 108 5.46 -0.40 0.23
N LEU A 109 5.90 0.86 0.23
CA LEU A 109 7.11 1.30 0.92
C LEU A 109 6.79 1.82 2.31
N SER A 110 5.83 2.74 2.40
CA SER A 110 5.42 3.31 3.69
C SER A 110 3.98 3.83 3.63
N PHE A 111 3.36 3.89 4.81
CA PHE A 111 2.00 4.38 4.97
C PHE A 111 1.90 5.17 6.26
N GLN A 112 1.25 6.33 6.19
CA GLN A 112 1.00 7.24 7.31
C GLN A 112 -0.47 7.64 7.28
N ASP A 113 -1.21 7.24 8.30
CA ASP A 113 -2.59 7.65 8.47
C ASP A 113 -2.72 9.18 8.64
N PRO A 114 -3.83 9.79 8.17
CA PRO A 114 -4.12 11.19 8.48
C PRO A 114 -4.36 11.37 9.99
N VAL A 115 -3.66 12.33 10.61
CA VAL A 115 -3.73 12.61 12.06
C VAL A 115 -3.80 14.12 12.31
N ASN A 116 -4.69 14.56 13.22
CA ASN A 116 -4.80 15.96 13.67
C ASN A 116 -4.92 17.01 12.55
N GLY A 117 -5.64 16.67 11.47
CA GLY A 117 -5.84 17.57 10.33
C GLY A 117 -4.66 17.62 9.34
N VAL A 118 -3.63 16.81 9.56
CA VAL A 118 -2.57 16.56 8.58
C VAL A 118 -3.04 15.43 7.66
N ALA A 119 -2.96 15.65 6.34
CA ALA A 119 -3.27 14.62 5.36
C ALA A 119 -2.33 13.42 5.53
N GLY A 120 -2.87 12.22 5.33
CA GLY A 120 -2.06 11.00 5.34
C GLY A 120 -1.14 10.96 4.11
N LEU A 121 -0.17 10.05 4.15
CA LEU A 121 0.80 9.87 3.07
C LEU A 121 1.01 8.38 2.82
N ARG A 122 0.94 7.98 1.56
CA ARG A 122 1.32 6.63 1.13
C ARG A 122 2.45 6.72 0.13
N CYS A 123 3.43 5.84 0.27
CA CYS A 123 4.51 5.67 -0.70
C CYS A 123 4.54 4.22 -1.21
N ASP A 124 4.59 4.07 -2.52
CA ASP A 124 4.71 2.78 -3.20
C ASP A 124 5.91 2.82 -4.16
N THR A 125 6.56 1.67 -4.38
CA THR A 125 7.43 1.45 -5.54
C THR A 125 6.58 0.92 -6.68
N LEU A 126 6.58 1.62 -7.82
CA LEU A 126 6.04 1.15 -9.08
C LEU A 126 7.15 0.44 -9.86
N THR A 127 6.92 -0.80 -10.30
CA THR A 127 7.90 -1.59 -11.05
C THR A 127 7.39 -1.85 -12.46
N PHE A 128 8.11 -1.37 -13.46
CA PHE A 128 7.86 -1.62 -14.88
C PHE A 128 8.95 -2.52 -15.45
N VAL A 129 8.60 -3.45 -16.34
CA VAL A 129 9.58 -4.30 -17.02
C VAL A 129 9.86 -3.74 -18.42
N VAL A 130 11.13 -3.50 -18.73
CA VAL A 130 11.60 -2.97 -20.01
C VAL A 130 12.58 -3.94 -20.68
N PRO A 131 12.73 -3.92 -22.02
CA PRO A 131 13.77 -4.68 -22.69
C PRO A 131 15.16 -4.10 -22.35
N PRO A 132 16.23 -4.91 -22.45
CA PRO A 132 17.59 -4.50 -22.04
C PRO A 132 18.18 -3.37 -22.88
N ASP A 133 17.66 -3.14 -24.09
CA ASP A 133 18.05 -2.10 -25.03
C ASP A 133 17.11 -0.88 -25.03
N ALA A 134 16.25 -0.76 -24.01
CA ALA A 134 15.36 0.39 -23.86
C ALA A 134 16.16 1.70 -23.71
N ASP A 135 15.94 2.65 -24.61
CA ASP A 135 16.47 4.01 -24.47
C ASP A 135 15.62 4.81 -23.46
N LEU A 136 16.17 4.98 -22.26
CA LEU A 136 15.54 5.70 -21.15
C LEU A 136 16.13 7.11 -20.95
N THR A 137 16.83 7.63 -21.96
CA THR A 137 17.39 9.00 -21.92
C THR A 137 16.28 10.05 -21.80
N ASN A 138 15.13 9.78 -22.42
CA ASN A 138 13.93 10.62 -22.38
C ASN A 138 12.71 9.76 -22.06
N ALA A 139 12.53 9.44 -20.78
CA ALA A 139 11.42 8.65 -20.30
C ALA A 139 10.49 9.49 -19.40
N ALA A 140 9.26 9.02 -19.21
CA ALA A 140 8.34 9.59 -18.24
C ALA A 140 7.45 8.51 -17.64
N ILE A 141 7.22 8.61 -16.33
CA ILE A 141 6.16 7.86 -15.67
C ILE A 141 4.95 8.78 -15.54
N ILE A 142 3.79 8.27 -15.95
CA ILE A 142 2.50 8.96 -15.88
C ILE A 142 1.62 8.14 -14.95
N ILE A 143 1.11 8.77 -13.90
CA ILE A 143 0.12 8.19 -13.01
C ILE A 143 -1.22 8.79 -13.39
N ASP A 144 -2.10 7.97 -13.95
CA ASP A 144 -3.39 8.41 -14.48
C ASP A 144 -4.46 8.44 -13.39
N SER A 145 -4.37 7.54 -12.41
CA SER A 145 -5.28 7.54 -11.28
C SER A 145 -4.77 6.79 -10.06
N ILE A 146 -5.14 7.31 -8.90
CA ILE A 146 -5.20 6.53 -7.66
C ILE A 146 -6.64 6.13 -7.39
N GLY A 147 -6.84 5.05 -6.66
CA GLY A 147 -8.16 4.63 -6.26
C GLY A 147 -8.14 3.67 -5.08
N THR A 148 -9.30 3.50 -4.48
CA THR A 148 -9.51 2.60 -3.35
C THR A 148 -10.55 1.55 -3.72
N THR A 149 -10.48 0.39 -3.07
CA THR A 149 -11.50 -0.64 -3.20
C THR A 149 -12.53 -0.46 -2.10
N VAL A 150 -13.80 -0.48 -2.49
CA VAL A 150 -14.89 -0.29 -1.55
C VAL A 150 -14.97 -1.49 -0.62
N ARG A 151 -14.80 -1.25 0.68
CA ARG A 151 -14.95 -2.27 1.72
C ARG A 151 -16.37 -2.20 2.28
N GLU A 152 -17.01 -3.36 2.42
CA GLU A 152 -18.40 -3.45 2.92
C GLU A 152 -18.57 -2.74 4.28
N GLY A 153 -17.59 -2.88 5.19
CA GLY A 153 -17.61 -2.23 6.50
C GLY A 153 -17.40 -0.71 6.50
N GLU A 154 -17.03 -0.11 5.38
CA GLU A 154 -16.73 1.33 5.24
C GLU A 154 -17.81 2.08 4.46
N TYR A 155 -18.78 1.37 3.85
CA TYR A 155 -19.86 1.98 3.05
C TYR A 155 -20.60 3.09 3.80
N CYS A 156 -20.96 2.83 5.04
CA CYS A 156 -21.76 3.78 5.83
C CYS A 156 -20.95 4.84 6.55
N SER A 157 -19.72 4.53 6.95
CA SER A 157 -18.89 5.42 7.77
C SER A 157 -18.03 6.36 6.94
N VAL A 158 -17.58 5.93 5.75
CA VAL A 158 -16.65 6.68 4.91
C VAL A 158 -17.30 7.10 3.61
N TYR A 159 -17.86 6.15 2.86
CA TYR A 159 -18.28 6.40 1.48
C TYR A 159 -19.63 7.13 1.38
N MET A 160 -20.65 6.72 2.14
CA MET A 160 -21.97 7.36 2.11
C MET A 160 -21.90 8.86 2.45
N PRO A 161 -21.23 9.32 3.54
CA PRO A 161 -21.12 10.75 3.82
C PRO A 161 -20.42 11.52 2.70
N LYS A 162 -19.38 10.93 2.10
CA LYS A 162 -18.64 11.51 0.97
C LYS A 162 -19.52 11.66 -0.27
N ILE A 163 -20.25 10.62 -0.64
CA ILE A 163 -21.19 10.63 -1.78
C ILE A 163 -22.29 11.65 -1.52
N GLN A 164 -22.89 11.63 -0.33
CA GLN A 164 -23.94 12.57 0.05
C GLN A 164 -23.46 14.03 -0.02
N GLN A 165 -22.24 14.32 0.46
CA GLN A 165 -21.65 15.64 0.35
C GLN A 165 -21.44 16.05 -1.12
N ALA A 166 -20.88 15.16 -1.95
CA ALA A 166 -20.68 15.44 -3.36
C ALA A 166 -22.00 15.71 -4.10
N MET A 167 -23.08 15.02 -3.72
CA MET A 167 -24.43 15.27 -4.25
C MET A 167 -24.95 16.65 -3.85
N LEU A 168 -24.79 17.01 -2.58
CA LEU A 168 -25.17 18.32 -2.07
C LEU A 168 -24.41 19.44 -2.78
N ASP A 169 -23.10 19.29 -2.96
CA ASP A 169 -22.24 20.27 -3.65
C ASP A 169 -22.64 20.44 -5.12
N ARG A 170 -23.14 19.37 -5.76
CA ARG A 170 -23.63 19.37 -7.15
C ARG A 170 -25.09 19.80 -7.28
N GLY A 171 -25.79 20.04 -6.16
CA GLY A 171 -27.22 20.34 -6.16
C GLY A 171 -28.11 19.18 -6.61
N ILE A 172 -27.63 17.93 -6.49
CA ILE A 172 -28.37 16.72 -6.84
C ILE A 172 -29.15 16.27 -5.61
N ALA A 173 -30.49 16.36 -5.66
CA ALA A 173 -31.36 16.03 -4.53
C ALA A 173 -31.61 14.52 -4.37
N ILE A 174 -30.52 13.74 -4.26
CA ILE A 174 -30.57 12.35 -3.81
C ILE A 174 -30.24 12.31 -2.31
N THR A 175 -31.05 11.57 -1.55
CA THR A 175 -30.82 11.32 -0.12
C THR A 175 -30.39 9.89 0.07
N LEU A 176 -29.26 9.70 0.75
CA LEU A 176 -28.72 8.42 1.14
C LEU A 176 -28.92 8.21 2.64
N ASP A 177 -29.11 6.96 3.03
CA ASP A 177 -29.08 6.55 4.43
C ASP A 177 -28.50 5.15 4.56
N CYS A 178 -28.08 4.81 5.78
CA CYS A 178 -27.59 3.49 6.11
C CYS A 178 -28.57 2.80 7.05
N ILE A 179 -29.25 1.80 6.50
CA ILE A 179 -30.23 1.02 7.25
C ILE A 179 -29.67 -0.35 7.61
N ASP A 180 -30.07 -0.86 8.77
CA ASP A 180 -29.75 -2.22 9.18
C ASP A 180 -30.62 -3.22 8.37
N VAL A 181 -29.94 -4.07 7.60
CA VAL A 181 -30.55 -5.20 6.89
C VAL A 181 -29.93 -6.47 7.44
N ASN A 182 -30.65 -7.15 8.34
CA ASN A 182 -30.22 -8.40 8.98
C ASN A 182 -28.91 -8.29 9.80
N GLY A 183 -28.72 -7.19 10.52
CA GLY A 183 -27.53 -6.92 11.34
C GLY A 183 -26.36 -6.34 10.54
N LEU A 184 -26.56 -6.02 9.26
CA LEU A 184 -25.56 -5.39 8.39
C LEU A 184 -26.05 -4.01 7.95
N LEU A 185 -25.28 -2.98 8.24
CA LEU A 185 -25.56 -1.63 7.74
C LEU A 185 -25.32 -1.60 6.23
N THR A 186 -26.36 -1.23 5.49
CA THR A 186 -26.34 -1.15 4.04
C THR A 186 -26.76 0.24 3.60
N MET A 187 -25.97 0.86 2.74
CA MET A 187 -26.31 2.14 2.12
C MET A 187 -27.49 1.97 1.16
N GLN A 188 -28.51 2.83 1.29
CA GLN A 188 -29.69 2.86 0.44
C GLN A 188 -30.01 4.28 -0.02
N ILE A 189 -30.63 4.36 -1.20
CA ILE A 189 -31.22 5.58 -1.74
C ILE A 189 -32.62 5.73 -1.14
N LEU A 190 -32.81 6.73 -0.27
CA LEU A 190 -34.11 7.00 0.36
C LEU A 190 -35.05 7.83 -0.52
N SER A 191 -34.48 8.77 -1.27
CA SER A 191 -35.25 9.65 -2.15
C SER A 191 -34.42 10.10 -3.33
N ILE A 192 -35.09 10.31 -4.46
CA ILE A 192 -34.51 10.86 -5.69
C ILE A 192 -35.39 12.02 -6.19
N PRO A 193 -34.86 12.93 -7.02
CA PRO A 193 -35.65 13.98 -7.67
C PRO A 193 -36.76 13.40 -8.57
N PRO A 194 -37.92 14.06 -8.72
CA PRO A 194 -39.05 13.54 -9.48
C PRO A 194 -38.75 13.33 -10.98
N GLU A 195 -37.78 14.05 -11.53
CA GLU A 195 -37.29 13.92 -12.90
C GLU A 195 -36.27 12.80 -13.11
N MET A 196 -35.84 12.13 -12.04
CA MET A 196 -34.79 11.12 -12.06
C MET A 196 -35.36 9.71 -11.86
N THR A 197 -34.82 8.75 -12.60
CA THR A 197 -35.13 7.32 -12.41
C THR A 197 -34.22 6.69 -11.36
N GLN A 198 -34.67 5.57 -10.76
CA GLN A 198 -33.85 4.82 -9.82
C GLN A 198 -32.51 4.38 -10.42
N GLU A 199 -32.51 3.87 -11.66
CA GLU A 199 -31.30 3.43 -12.35
C GLU A 199 -30.30 4.58 -12.54
N GLN A 200 -30.78 5.78 -12.89
CA GLN A 200 -29.92 6.96 -12.99
C GLN A 200 -29.33 7.34 -11.62
N ALA A 201 -30.13 7.27 -10.56
CA ALA A 201 -29.63 7.54 -9.21
C ALA A 201 -28.57 6.53 -8.80
N GLU A 202 -28.75 5.24 -9.10
CA GLU A 202 -27.76 4.19 -8.83
C GLU A 202 -26.47 4.40 -9.63
N GLN A 203 -26.57 4.76 -10.92
CA GLN A 203 -25.40 5.08 -11.74
C GLN A 203 -24.59 6.25 -11.18
N ILE A 204 -25.26 7.24 -10.58
CA ILE A 204 -24.60 8.35 -9.90
C ILE A 204 -23.97 7.84 -8.60
N VAL A 205 -24.76 7.28 -7.68
CA VAL A 205 -24.35 6.90 -6.31
C VAL A 205 -23.21 5.89 -6.30
N TYR A 206 -23.25 4.89 -7.19
CA TYR A 206 -22.27 3.81 -7.24
C TYR A 206 -21.20 4.03 -8.32
N SER A 207 -21.04 5.27 -8.80
CA SER A 207 -20.00 5.62 -9.76
C SER A 207 -18.59 5.42 -9.18
N ASP A 208 -17.66 5.05 -10.06
CA ASP A 208 -16.23 4.90 -9.75
C ASP A 208 -15.56 6.23 -9.35
N GLU A 209 -16.18 7.37 -9.66
CA GLU A 209 -15.67 8.70 -9.36
C GLU A 209 -15.46 8.97 -7.86
N PHE A 210 -16.19 8.28 -6.99
CA PHE A 210 -16.03 8.43 -5.54
C PHE A 210 -14.87 7.61 -4.96
N TYR A 211 -14.40 6.64 -5.75
CA TYR A 211 -13.37 5.68 -5.37
C TYR A 211 -12.09 5.86 -6.18
N THR A 212 -12.08 6.80 -7.12
CA THR A 212 -10.98 7.05 -8.03
C THR A 212 -10.70 8.55 -8.11
N VAL A 213 -9.44 8.95 -7.92
CA VAL A 213 -8.98 10.30 -8.20
C VAL A 213 -8.15 10.25 -9.48
N LYS A 214 -8.57 11.00 -10.50
CA LYS A 214 -7.85 11.12 -11.76
C LYS A 214 -6.74 12.17 -11.64
N GLY A 215 -5.57 11.85 -12.20
CA GLY A 215 -4.47 12.76 -12.45
C GLY A 215 -4.69 13.55 -13.76
N PRO A 216 -3.71 13.60 -14.69
CA PRO A 216 -2.45 12.85 -14.69
C PRO A 216 -1.34 13.54 -13.90
N TRP A 217 -0.54 12.75 -13.18
CA TRP A 217 0.72 13.20 -12.61
C TRP A 217 1.87 12.65 -13.46
N THR A 218 2.58 13.54 -14.17
CA THR A 218 3.66 13.17 -15.10
C THR A 218 5.02 13.55 -14.55
N PHE A 219 5.92 12.58 -14.50
CA PHE A 219 7.27 12.73 -13.97
C PHE A 219 8.28 12.32 -15.05
N PRO A 220 8.85 13.30 -15.77
CA PRO A 220 9.92 13.03 -16.72
C PRO A 220 11.21 12.66 -15.97
N PHE A 221 11.95 11.71 -16.50
CA PHE A 221 13.26 11.33 -15.99
C PHE A 221 14.17 10.88 -17.15
N GLY A 222 15.46 10.88 -16.89
CA GLY A 222 16.46 10.34 -17.80
C GLY A 222 17.42 9.45 -17.04
N LEU A 223 17.49 8.18 -17.41
CA LEU A 223 18.56 7.28 -16.98
C LEU A 223 19.54 7.19 -18.14
N ALA A 224 20.68 7.87 -18.02
CA ALA A 224 21.78 7.68 -18.96
C ALA A 224 22.29 6.24 -18.80
N GLN A 225 22.27 5.47 -19.89
CA GLN A 225 22.96 4.20 -19.99
C GLN A 225 24.42 4.40 -20.40
#